data_AF-A0AAN8ZDK1-F1
#
_entry.id   AF-A0AAN8ZDK1-F1
#
_cell.length_a   1.000
_cell.length_b   1.000
_cell.length_c   1.000
_cell.angle_alpha   90.00
_cell.angle_beta   90.00
_cell.angle_gamma   90.00
#
_symmetry.space_group_name_H-M   'P 1'
#
loop_
_entity.id
_entity.type
_entity.pdbx_description
1 polymer ?
#
loop_
_entity_poly.entity_id
_entity_poly.type
_entity_poly.pdbx_seq_one_letter_code
_entity_poly.pdbx_strand_id
1 'polypeptide(L)'
;MSAIAMPLTSHLLGDPLSLSAVHGGEITGIDGEMNSLSLKDPAMGFTENGAITYLETGNPNLDFFFHVVPSTPESKLIEYLESSWRYNPLTTLKLVANLRGVRGTGKSDKEGFYTASLWLFNNHPKTLALNAGVLAEFGYFKDLLEILYRILEGSDVRTKAKELIKGKNRRKGKARAAFFKEIKEVRDKKKRERGDYRREKGRGERVSENLEKGKKDKEEARVLRKEKELTKSKRVFEKYTSDPNYRFLHDKIAEVFAVLLKSDVEKLNKGEIGKISLASKWCPSVDSSYDKATLICETIQEFSFLEILKSMKDW
;
A
#
# COMPACT_ATOMS: atom_id res chain seq x y z
N MET A 1 -1.67 24.32 -16.79
CA MET A 1 -1.84 25.01 -15.50
C MET A 1 -1.04 24.25 -14.46
N SER A 2 0.04 24.87 -13.98
CA SER A 2 1.07 24.27 -13.12
C SER A 2 0.61 24.25 -11.66
N ALA A 3 0.02 23.15 -11.20
CA ALA A 3 -0.32 22.94 -9.80
C ALA A 3 0.93 22.48 -9.02
N ILE A 4 1.57 23.45 -8.37
CA ILE A 4 2.37 23.39 -7.14
C ILE A 4 2.91 21.99 -6.76
N ALA A 5 4.15 21.71 -7.17
CA ALA A 5 4.96 20.60 -6.70
C ALA A 5 5.70 20.96 -5.38
N MET A 6 4.99 21.51 -4.40
CA MET A 6 5.61 21.84 -3.11
C MET A 6 5.54 20.62 -2.18
N PRO A 7 6.67 20.19 -1.59
CA PRO A 7 6.68 19.16 -0.56
C PRO A 7 5.99 19.68 0.70
N LEU A 8 5.18 18.85 1.33
CA LEU A 8 4.65 19.12 2.67
C LEU A 8 5.82 19.14 3.66
N THR A 9 6.08 20.27 4.33
CA THR A 9 7.10 20.36 5.39
C THR A 9 6.48 20.03 6.75
N SER A 10 7.15 19.20 7.55
CA SER A 10 6.68 18.71 8.86
C SER A 10 6.56 19.78 9.96
N HIS A 11 7.12 20.98 9.76
CA HIS A 11 7.30 21.99 10.82
C HIS A 11 6.14 22.99 11.01
N LEU A 12 5.03 22.89 10.27
CA LEU A 12 3.91 23.85 10.32
C LEU A 12 2.64 23.31 11.01
N LEU A 13 2.77 22.42 11.98
CA LEU A 13 1.68 22.03 12.87
C LEU A 13 1.98 22.58 14.26
N GLY A 14 1.33 23.70 14.59
CA GLY A 14 1.36 24.28 15.93
C GLY A 14 0.69 23.37 16.96
N ASP A 15 1.26 23.34 18.16
CA ASP A 15 0.76 22.60 19.32
C ASP A 15 -0.67 23.05 19.69
N PRO A 16 -1.60 22.13 19.98
CA PRO A 16 -2.98 22.47 20.30
C PRO A 16 -3.20 22.57 21.81
N LEU A 17 -2.69 23.59 22.49
CA LEU A 17 -3.10 23.90 23.87
C LEU A 17 -2.93 25.39 24.22
N SER A 18 -4.00 26.18 24.07
CA SER A 18 -4.41 27.22 25.05
C SER A 18 -5.79 27.76 24.70
N LEU A 19 -6.81 27.16 25.31
CA LEU A 19 -8.15 27.73 25.39
C LEU A 19 -8.14 28.71 26.57
N SER A 20 -8.16 30.01 26.31
CA SER A 20 -8.51 31.01 27.33
C SER A 20 -9.62 31.90 26.81
N ALA A 21 -10.75 31.86 27.51
CA ALA A 21 -11.93 32.69 27.32
C ALA A 21 -11.58 34.18 27.39
N VAL A 22 -12.09 34.96 26.44
CA VAL A 22 -12.20 36.42 26.56
C VAL A 22 -13.65 36.82 26.28
N HIS A 23 -14.12 37.68 27.18
CA HIS A 23 -15.49 38.13 27.37
C HIS A 23 -16.07 38.91 26.20
N GLY A 24 -17.40 38.96 26.17
CA GLY A 24 -18.21 39.70 25.21
C GLY A 24 -17.96 41.20 25.20
N GLY A 25 -18.14 41.76 24.01
CA GLY A 25 -18.31 43.17 23.75
C GLY A 25 -19.25 43.33 22.55
N GLU A 26 -20.39 43.98 22.78
CA GLU A 26 -21.32 44.44 21.76
C GLU A 26 -20.61 45.40 20.80
N ILE A 27 -20.84 45.23 19.48
CA ILE A 27 -20.61 46.29 18.50
C ILE A 27 -21.88 46.40 17.67
N THR A 28 -22.56 47.53 17.87
CA THR A 28 -23.71 47.99 17.11
C THR A 28 -23.28 48.56 15.75
N GLY A 29 -24.00 48.16 14.70
CA GLY A 29 -24.28 48.91 13.46
C GLY A 29 -23.09 49.29 12.57
N ILE A 30 -23.02 48.67 11.38
CA ILE A 30 -22.83 49.35 10.09
C ILE A 30 -23.62 48.53 9.05
N ASP A 31 -24.65 49.17 8.50
CA ASP A 31 -25.49 48.66 7.43
C ASP A 31 -24.75 48.76 6.09
N GLY A 32 -24.71 47.66 5.34
CA GLY A 32 -24.05 47.58 4.04
C GLY A 32 -24.51 46.37 3.24
N GLU A 33 -25.58 46.56 2.46
CA GLU A 33 -26.08 45.77 1.32
C GLU A 33 -25.66 44.28 1.25
N MET A 34 -26.49 43.43 1.85
CA MET A 34 -26.54 42.00 1.53
C MET A 34 -27.15 41.81 0.14
N ASN A 35 -26.30 41.59 -0.85
CA ASN A 35 -26.72 40.96 -2.09
C ASN A 35 -27.22 39.54 -1.77
N SER A 36 -28.53 39.34 -1.90
CA SER A 36 -29.21 38.06 -1.68
C SER A 36 -28.85 37.07 -2.79
N LEU A 37 -27.70 36.41 -2.67
CA LEU A 37 -27.47 35.15 -3.35
C LEU A 37 -28.31 34.09 -2.64
N SER A 38 -29.35 33.59 -3.31
CA SER A 38 -30.16 32.45 -2.87
C SER A 38 -29.25 31.25 -2.58
N LEU A 39 -28.87 31.08 -1.31
CA LEU A 39 -28.35 29.83 -0.79
C LEU A 39 -29.53 28.85 -0.75
N LYS A 40 -29.59 27.95 -1.72
CA LYS A 40 -30.48 26.79 -1.60
C LYS A 40 -30.03 26.03 -0.35
N ASP A 41 -30.96 25.74 0.56
CA ASP A 41 -30.66 24.94 1.73
C ASP A 41 -30.01 23.62 1.28
N PRO A 42 -28.82 23.27 1.81
CA PRO A 42 -28.11 22.09 1.38
C PRO A 42 -28.95 20.84 1.65
N ALA A 43 -29.06 19.98 0.64
CA ALA A 43 -29.87 18.78 0.72
C ALA A 43 -29.38 17.90 1.88
N MET A 44 -30.27 17.51 2.79
CA MET A 44 -29.94 16.67 3.94
C MET A 44 -30.33 15.22 3.69
N GLY A 45 -29.61 14.30 4.34
CA GLY A 45 -29.86 12.87 4.33
C GLY A 45 -29.43 12.22 5.64
N PHE A 46 -29.33 10.89 5.64
CA PHE A 46 -28.96 10.11 6.82
C PHE A 46 -27.66 9.33 6.55
N THR A 47 -26.78 9.28 7.55
CA THR A 47 -25.60 8.39 7.56
C THR A 47 -26.03 6.92 7.72
N GLU A 48 -25.09 5.97 7.53
CA GLU A 48 -25.33 4.53 7.77
C GLU A 48 -25.84 4.24 9.20
N ASN A 49 -25.55 5.12 10.16
CA ASN A 49 -26.00 5.02 11.56
C ASN A 49 -27.29 5.82 11.84
N GLY A 50 -27.96 6.35 10.81
CA GLY A 50 -29.21 7.11 10.95
C GLY A 50 -29.05 8.54 11.47
N ALA A 51 -27.83 9.05 11.61
CA ALA A 51 -27.60 10.44 11.99
C ALA A 51 -27.82 11.38 10.79
N ILE A 52 -28.45 12.54 11.02
CA ILE A 52 -28.68 13.57 10.00
C ILE A 52 -27.33 14.12 9.52
N THR A 53 -27.16 14.22 8.20
CA THR A 53 -25.97 14.82 7.57
C THR A 53 -26.38 15.57 6.31
N TYR A 54 -25.57 16.54 5.88
CA TYR A 54 -25.69 17.09 4.53
C TYR A 54 -25.25 16.03 3.50
N LEU A 55 -25.95 15.99 2.36
CA LEU A 55 -25.62 15.14 1.22
C LEU A 55 -24.44 15.71 0.42
N GLU A 56 -24.36 17.03 0.35
CA GLU A 56 -23.24 17.80 -0.19
C GLU A 56 -23.12 19.08 0.64
N THR A 57 -21.91 19.41 1.07
CA THR A 57 -21.65 20.60 1.90
C THR A 57 -21.36 21.86 1.08
N GLY A 58 -21.24 21.72 -0.25
CA GLY A 58 -20.79 22.78 -1.15
C GLY A 58 -19.28 23.01 -1.13
N ASN A 59 -18.53 22.30 -0.28
CA ASN A 59 -17.07 22.32 -0.24
C ASN A 59 -16.52 20.93 -0.60
N PRO A 60 -15.94 20.75 -1.81
CA PRO A 60 -15.45 19.45 -2.26
C PRO A 60 -14.41 18.78 -1.34
N ASN A 61 -13.61 19.56 -0.60
CA ASN A 61 -12.66 18.99 0.37
C ASN A 61 -13.38 18.42 1.60
N LEU A 62 -14.44 19.10 2.03
CA LEU A 62 -15.24 18.66 3.17
C LEU A 62 -16.07 17.44 2.80
N ASP A 63 -16.60 17.40 1.57
CA ASP A 63 -17.31 16.25 1.02
C ASP A 63 -16.37 15.04 0.92
N PHE A 64 -15.14 15.22 0.43
CA PHE A 64 -14.11 14.17 0.46
C PHE A 64 -13.83 13.71 1.90
N PHE A 65 -13.70 14.65 2.84
CA PHE A 65 -13.42 14.33 4.23
C PHE A 65 -14.58 13.62 4.95
N PHE A 66 -15.84 13.83 4.60
CA PHE A 66 -16.94 13.12 5.26
C PHE A 66 -17.37 11.86 4.53
N HIS A 67 -17.42 11.88 3.20
CA HIS A 67 -18.05 10.79 2.42
C HIS A 67 -17.08 9.70 1.96
N VAL A 68 -15.76 9.94 2.02
CA VAL A 68 -14.77 8.88 1.78
C VAL A 68 -14.54 8.08 3.06
N VAL A 69 -15.08 6.87 3.10
CA VAL A 69 -15.00 5.91 4.22
C VAL A 69 -14.63 4.52 3.68
N PRO A 70 -14.25 3.55 4.52
CA PRO A 70 -13.81 2.23 4.04
C PRO A 70 -14.84 1.44 3.21
N SER A 71 -16.14 1.77 3.31
CA SER A 71 -17.21 1.17 2.48
C SER A 71 -17.39 1.88 1.13
N THR A 72 -16.77 3.05 0.92
CA THR A 72 -16.92 3.85 -0.31
C THR A 72 -16.34 3.10 -1.52
N PRO A 73 -17.12 2.90 -2.59
CA PRO A 73 -16.61 2.30 -3.82
C PRO A 73 -15.47 3.10 -4.45
N GLU A 74 -14.55 2.40 -5.12
CA GLU A 74 -13.36 2.99 -5.74
C GLU A 74 -13.70 4.15 -6.70
N SER A 75 -14.73 3.97 -7.54
CA SER A 75 -15.19 4.99 -8.49
C SER A 75 -15.66 6.26 -7.78
N LYS A 76 -16.44 6.12 -6.71
CA LYS A 76 -16.98 7.26 -5.96
C LYS A 76 -15.88 8.00 -5.20
N LEU A 77 -14.91 7.27 -4.65
CA LEU A 77 -13.73 7.88 -4.04
C LEU A 77 -12.98 8.73 -5.07
N ILE A 78 -12.77 8.22 -6.29
CA ILE A 78 -12.12 8.97 -7.37
C ILE A 78 -12.91 10.24 -7.73
N GLU A 79 -14.24 10.17 -7.81
CA GLU A 79 -15.08 11.37 -8.08
C GLU A 79 -14.89 12.46 -7.01
N TYR A 80 -14.90 12.09 -5.72
CA TYR A 80 -14.61 13.04 -4.64
C TYR A 80 -13.18 13.55 -4.72
N LEU A 81 -12.22 12.69 -5.05
CA LEU A 81 -10.81 13.05 -5.15
C LEU A 81 -10.59 14.08 -6.26
N GLU A 82 -11.18 13.87 -7.44
CA GLU A 82 -11.09 14.78 -8.58
C GLU A 82 -11.73 16.13 -8.27
N SER A 83 -12.90 16.13 -7.63
CA SER A 83 -13.62 17.35 -7.26
C SER A 83 -12.84 18.14 -6.21
N SER A 84 -12.35 17.46 -5.17
CA SER A 84 -11.49 18.05 -4.15
C SER A 84 -10.19 18.60 -4.75
N TRP A 85 -9.53 17.84 -5.62
CA TRP A 85 -8.27 18.25 -6.24
C TRP A 85 -8.42 19.49 -7.12
N ARG A 86 -9.50 19.57 -7.91
CA ARG A 86 -9.81 20.76 -8.72
C ARG A 86 -10.07 21.99 -7.85
N TYR A 87 -10.63 21.80 -6.66
CA TYR A 87 -10.92 22.88 -5.73
C TYR A 87 -9.68 23.36 -4.97
N ASN A 88 -8.92 22.47 -4.33
CA ASN A 88 -7.68 22.82 -3.64
C ASN A 88 -6.71 21.62 -3.54
N PRO A 89 -5.74 21.48 -4.47
CA PRO A 89 -4.82 20.35 -4.52
C PRO A 89 -4.02 20.10 -3.23
N LEU A 90 -3.61 21.17 -2.54
CA LEU A 90 -2.79 21.06 -1.32
C LEU A 90 -3.61 20.44 -0.18
N THR A 91 -4.83 20.92 0.01
CA THR A 91 -5.74 20.36 1.02
C THR A 91 -6.12 18.93 0.65
N THR A 92 -6.39 18.64 -0.62
CA THR A 92 -6.66 17.28 -1.09
C THR A 92 -5.49 16.34 -0.80
N LEU A 93 -4.24 16.76 -1.04
CA LEU A 93 -3.07 15.94 -0.72
C LEU A 93 -2.97 15.63 0.77
N LYS A 94 -3.28 16.61 1.64
CA LYS A 94 -3.36 16.39 3.10
C LYS A 94 -4.49 15.41 3.45
N LEU A 95 -5.62 15.49 2.76
CA LEU A 95 -6.73 14.54 2.95
C LEU A 95 -6.37 13.13 2.49
N VAL A 96 -5.61 12.98 1.40
CA VAL A 96 -5.06 11.69 0.98
C VAL A 96 -4.13 11.11 2.04
N ALA A 97 -3.24 11.93 2.64
CA ALA A 97 -2.42 11.50 3.77
C ALA A 97 -3.27 11.11 4.99
N ASN A 98 -4.34 11.87 5.27
CA ASN A 98 -5.29 11.60 6.33
C ASN A 98 -6.04 10.28 6.17
N LEU A 99 -6.35 9.83 4.93
CA LEU A 99 -6.92 8.50 4.70
C LEU A 99 -6.05 7.42 5.36
N ARG A 100 -4.73 7.54 5.23
CA ARG A 100 -3.81 6.53 5.75
C ARG A 100 -3.47 6.67 7.22
N GLY A 101 -3.68 7.85 7.82
CA GLY A 101 -3.30 8.15 9.20
C GLY A 101 -3.74 7.07 10.19
N VAL A 102 -2.77 6.37 10.79
CA VAL A 102 -2.99 5.22 11.69
C VAL A 102 -2.63 5.49 13.14
N ARG A 103 -1.95 6.60 13.43
CA ARG A 103 -1.45 6.94 14.78
C ARG A 103 -2.37 7.93 15.49
N GLY A 104 -3.68 7.76 15.33
CA GLY A 104 -4.69 8.72 15.78
C GLY A 104 -4.78 10.00 14.94
N THR A 105 -4.08 10.05 13.80
CA THR A 105 -3.96 11.23 12.92
C THR A 105 -4.91 11.22 11.73
N GLY A 106 -5.69 10.15 11.54
CA GLY A 106 -6.52 9.99 10.35
C GLY A 106 -7.47 8.81 10.40
N LYS A 107 -8.01 8.47 9.23
CA LYS A 107 -9.14 7.52 9.09
C LYS A 107 -8.74 6.04 9.08
N SER A 108 -7.44 5.73 8.98
CA SER A 108 -6.94 4.36 8.82
C SER A 108 -7.56 3.58 7.64
N ASP A 109 -8.07 4.29 6.62
CA ASP A 109 -8.61 3.72 5.40
C ASP A 109 -7.47 3.36 4.43
N LYS A 110 -6.99 2.14 4.58
CA LYS A 110 -5.85 1.62 3.84
C LYS A 110 -6.15 1.40 2.35
N GLU A 111 -7.32 0.87 1.99
CA GLU A 111 -7.61 0.65 0.56
C GLU A 111 -7.95 1.96 -0.15
N GLY A 112 -8.71 2.86 0.49
CA GLY A 112 -8.96 4.19 -0.04
C GLY A 112 -7.67 5.00 -0.26
N PHE A 113 -6.70 4.88 0.66
CA PHE A 113 -5.37 5.47 0.46
C PHE A 113 -4.65 4.92 -0.79
N TYR A 114 -4.67 3.61 -1.03
CA TYR A 114 -4.02 3.03 -2.21
C TYR A 114 -4.73 3.44 -3.50
N THR A 115 -6.06 3.49 -3.51
CA THR A 115 -6.82 4.04 -4.64
C THR A 115 -6.41 5.48 -4.93
N ALA A 116 -6.38 6.35 -3.91
CA ALA A 116 -5.97 7.73 -4.08
C ALA A 116 -4.51 7.86 -4.55
N SER A 117 -3.61 7.02 -4.03
CA SER A 117 -2.20 6.99 -4.44
C SER A 117 -2.03 6.57 -5.91
N LEU A 118 -2.79 5.58 -6.38
CA LEU A 118 -2.77 5.17 -7.78
C LEU A 118 -3.37 6.24 -8.70
N TRP A 119 -4.43 6.93 -8.26
CA TRP A 119 -4.96 8.08 -8.98
C TRP A 119 -3.93 9.21 -9.06
N LEU A 120 -3.21 9.51 -7.97
CA LEU A 120 -2.11 10.48 -7.98
C LEU A 120 -0.98 10.05 -8.91
N PHE A 121 -0.64 8.76 -8.98
CA PHE A 121 0.37 8.28 -9.92
C PHE A 121 -0.03 8.55 -11.38
N ASN A 122 -1.30 8.31 -11.71
CA ASN A 122 -1.80 8.47 -13.08
C ASN A 122 -1.98 9.94 -13.49
N ASN A 123 -2.33 10.83 -12.56
CA ASN A 123 -2.69 12.22 -12.87
C ASN A 123 -1.62 13.24 -12.43
N HIS A 124 -0.94 12.99 -11.30
CA HIS A 124 0.00 13.90 -10.64
C HIS A 124 1.26 13.15 -10.13
N PRO A 125 1.98 12.39 -11.00
CA PRO A 125 3.04 11.48 -10.57
C PRO A 125 4.18 12.18 -9.81
N LYS A 126 4.53 13.40 -10.23
CA LYS A 126 5.56 14.20 -9.54
C LYS A 126 5.14 14.55 -8.11
N THR A 127 3.87 14.88 -7.90
CA THR A 127 3.35 15.21 -6.57
C THR A 127 3.39 14.01 -5.65
N LEU A 128 3.02 12.82 -6.14
CA LEU A 128 3.14 11.58 -5.38
C LEU A 128 4.60 11.29 -5.00
N ALA A 129 5.50 11.37 -5.98
CA ALA A 129 6.92 11.04 -5.79
C ALA A 129 7.61 12.00 -4.80
N LEU A 130 7.40 13.31 -4.95
CA LEU A 130 8.02 14.32 -4.10
C LEU A 130 7.48 14.34 -2.67
N ASN A 131 6.29 13.77 -2.43
CA ASN A 131 5.67 13.69 -1.10
C ASN A 131 5.74 12.27 -0.50
N ALA A 132 6.48 11.33 -1.10
CA ALA A 132 6.57 9.95 -0.64
C ALA A 132 6.98 9.84 0.84
N GLY A 133 7.98 10.62 1.28
CA GLY A 133 8.41 10.65 2.68
C GLY A 133 7.28 11.03 3.64
N VAL A 134 6.57 12.12 3.35
CA VAL A 134 5.47 12.62 4.19
C VAL A 134 4.30 11.63 4.21
N LEU A 135 3.95 11.04 3.07
CA LEU A 135 2.91 10.01 3.01
C LEU A 135 3.27 8.79 3.88
N ALA A 136 4.54 8.40 3.92
CA ALA A 136 5.03 7.33 4.78
C ALA A 136 5.02 7.68 6.27
N GLU A 137 5.23 8.95 6.63
CA GLU A 137 5.15 9.43 8.01
C GLU A 137 3.71 9.37 8.55
N PHE A 138 2.72 9.81 7.77
CA PHE A 138 1.30 9.69 8.12
C PHE A 138 0.85 8.22 8.15
N GLY A 139 1.28 7.43 7.18
CA GLY A 139 1.03 5.99 7.07
C GLY A 139 2.18 5.13 7.59
N TYR A 140 2.67 4.25 6.72
CA TYR A 140 3.89 3.48 6.94
C TYR A 140 4.79 3.51 5.71
N PHE A 141 6.10 3.38 5.93
CA PHE A 141 7.08 3.16 4.86
C PHE A 141 6.76 1.96 3.96
N LYS A 142 6.13 0.90 4.49
CA LYS A 142 5.65 -0.23 3.69
C LYS A 142 4.65 0.18 2.60
N ASP A 143 3.89 1.23 2.85
CA ASP A 143 2.88 1.69 1.89
C ASP A 143 3.53 2.17 0.58
N LEU A 144 4.75 2.72 0.64
CA LEU A 144 5.53 3.09 -0.55
C LEU A 144 5.83 1.88 -1.43
N LEU A 145 6.24 0.77 -0.81
CA LEU A 145 6.48 -0.50 -1.50
C LEU A 145 5.20 -1.10 -2.09
N GLU A 146 4.09 -0.97 -1.36
CA GLU A 146 2.79 -1.44 -1.83
C GLU A 146 2.26 -0.64 -3.02
N ILE A 147 2.50 0.67 -3.07
CA ILE A 147 2.16 1.52 -4.22
C ILE A 147 2.91 1.05 -5.47
N LEU A 148 4.23 0.88 -5.40
CA LEU A 148 5.03 0.36 -6.52
C LEU A 148 4.53 -1.01 -6.98
N TYR A 149 4.28 -1.91 -6.02
CA TYR A 149 3.77 -3.25 -6.30
C TYR A 149 2.42 -3.23 -7.03
N ARG A 150 1.49 -2.35 -6.63
CA ARG A 150 0.17 -2.23 -7.27
C ARG A 150 0.24 -1.57 -8.64
N ILE A 151 1.18 -0.66 -8.88
CA ILE A 151 1.42 -0.10 -10.22
C ILE A 151 1.87 -1.21 -11.19
N LEU A 152 2.66 -2.19 -10.72
CA LEU A 152 3.18 -3.30 -11.54
C LEU A 152 2.21 -4.47 -11.72
N GLU A 153 1.42 -4.81 -10.70
CA GLU A 153 0.59 -6.03 -10.69
C GLU A 153 -0.92 -5.74 -10.79
N GLY A 154 -1.32 -4.47 -10.67
CA GLY A 154 -2.71 -4.02 -10.68
C GLY A 154 -3.23 -3.63 -9.30
N SER A 155 -4.21 -2.71 -9.29
CA SER A 155 -4.84 -2.17 -8.07
C SER A 155 -5.48 -3.24 -7.18
N ASP A 156 -6.03 -4.29 -7.79
CA ASP A 156 -6.79 -5.37 -7.17
C ASP A 156 -5.95 -6.63 -6.88
N VAL A 157 -4.63 -6.58 -7.07
CA VAL A 157 -3.71 -7.72 -6.92
C VAL A 157 -3.88 -8.43 -5.58
N ARG A 158 -4.10 -7.69 -4.49
CA ARG A 158 -4.28 -8.25 -3.14
C ARG A 158 -5.63 -8.93 -2.99
N THR A 159 -6.69 -8.42 -3.63
CA THR A 159 -8.02 -9.02 -3.64
C THR A 159 -8.00 -10.33 -4.41
N LYS A 160 -7.47 -10.30 -5.65
CA LYS A 160 -7.25 -11.50 -6.48
C LYS A 160 -6.45 -12.57 -5.74
N ALA A 161 -5.35 -12.19 -5.08
CA ALA A 161 -4.54 -13.13 -4.31
C ALA A 161 -5.32 -13.79 -3.16
N LYS A 162 -6.12 -13.01 -2.41
CA LYS A 162 -6.97 -13.53 -1.33
C LYS A 162 -8.02 -14.50 -1.85
N GLU A 163 -8.68 -14.18 -2.97
CA GLU A 163 -9.69 -15.04 -3.59
C GLU A 163 -9.08 -16.34 -4.11
N LEU A 164 -7.92 -16.28 -4.75
CA LEU A 164 -7.18 -17.46 -5.19
C LEU A 164 -6.83 -18.38 -4.02
N ILE A 165 -6.39 -17.83 -2.88
CA ILE A 165 -6.09 -18.60 -1.67
C ILE A 165 -7.37 -19.24 -1.10
N LYS A 166 -8.46 -18.47 -0.97
CA LYS A 166 -9.76 -18.99 -0.52
C LYS A 166 -10.25 -20.11 -1.44
N GLY A 167 -10.15 -19.93 -2.74
CA GLY A 167 -10.49 -20.92 -3.76
C GLY A 167 -9.66 -22.20 -3.64
N LYS A 168 -8.34 -22.07 -3.45
CA LYS A 168 -7.44 -23.21 -3.21
C LYS A 168 -7.79 -23.96 -1.93
N ASN A 169 -8.07 -23.25 -0.83
CA ASN A 169 -8.47 -23.87 0.44
C ASN A 169 -9.80 -24.61 0.29
N ARG A 170 -10.77 -24.02 -0.42
CA ARG A 170 -12.05 -24.68 -0.72
C ARG A 170 -11.87 -25.94 -1.57
N ARG A 171 -11.03 -25.87 -2.62
CA ARG A 171 -10.69 -27.02 -3.47
C ARG A 171 -9.93 -28.10 -2.69
N LYS A 172 -8.98 -27.73 -1.83
CA LYS A 172 -8.24 -28.66 -0.96
C LYS A 172 -9.17 -29.33 0.05
N GLY A 173 -10.13 -28.60 0.62
CA GLY A 173 -11.18 -29.15 1.48
C GLY A 173 -12.04 -30.18 0.75
N LYS A 174 -12.53 -29.82 -0.45
CA LYS A 174 -13.31 -30.74 -1.29
C LYS A 174 -12.51 -31.96 -1.75
N ALA A 175 -11.28 -31.76 -2.22
CA ALA A 175 -10.38 -32.83 -2.64
C ALA A 175 -10.02 -33.74 -1.46
N ARG A 176 -9.82 -33.20 -0.26
CA ARG A 176 -9.59 -33.99 0.96
C ARG A 176 -10.83 -34.79 1.36
N ALA A 177 -12.03 -34.21 1.25
CA ALA A 177 -13.28 -34.92 1.50
C ALA A 177 -13.52 -36.05 0.47
N ALA A 178 -13.31 -35.76 -0.82
CA ALA A 178 -13.38 -36.74 -1.90
C ALA A 178 -12.32 -37.85 -1.72
N PHE A 179 -11.08 -37.48 -1.39
CA PHE A 179 -10.01 -38.43 -1.09
C PHE A 179 -10.33 -39.31 0.11
N PHE A 180 -10.91 -38.79 1.20
CA PHE A 180 -11.30 -39.64 2.33
C PHE A 180 -12.47 -40.56 2.00
N LYS A 181 -13.41 -40.12 1.14
CA LYS A 181 -14.49 -40.96 0.63
C LYS A 181 -13.93 -42.09 -0.25
N GLU A 182 -13.07 -41.74 -1.20
CA GLU A 182 -12.39 -42.67 -2.10
C GLU A 182 -11.46 -43.61 -1.32
N ILE A 183 -10.70 -43.13 -0.33
CA ILE A 183 -9.89 -43.97 0.56
C ILE A 183 -10.76 -44.93 1.37
N LYS A 184 -11.96 -44.54 1.80
CA LYS A 184 -12.87 -45.45 2.50
C LYS A 184 -13.30 -46.59 1.57
N GLU A 185 -13.76 -46.26 0.37
CA GLU A 185 -14.17 -47.21 -0.68
C GLU A 185 -13.00 -48.10 -1.17
N VAL A 186 -11.84 -47.50 -1.40
CA VAL A 186 -10.60 -48.19 -1.80
C VAL A 186 -9.99 -48.99 -0.65
N ARG A 187 -10.10 -48.58 0.62
CA ARG A 187 -9.63 -49.37 1.77
C ARG A 187 -10.42 -50.67 1.88
N ASP A 188 -11.72 -50.62 1.62
CA ASP A 188 -12.58 -51.79 1.65
C ASP A 188 -12.28 -52.74 0.47
N LYS A 189 -11.86 -52.21 -0.69
CA LYS A 189 -11.37 -52.99 -1.86
C LYS A 189 -9.93 -53.51 -1.68
N LYS A 190 -8.99 -52.66 -1.27
CA LYS A 190 -7.55 -52.97 -1.05
C LYS A 190 -7.28 -53.86 0.16
N LYS A 191 -8.20 -54.02 1.10
CA LYS A 191 -8.08 -55.05 2.15
C LYS A 191 -8.00 -56.47 1.52
N ARG A 192 -8.50 -56.63 0.29
CA ARG A 192 -8.44 -57.86 -0.52
C ARG A 192 -7.19 -57.94 -1.43
N GLU A 193 -6.66 -56.81 -1.92
CA GLU A 193 -5.54 -56.75 -2.89
C GLU A 193 -4.15 -56.42 -2.27
N ARG A 194 -4.08 -55.90 -1.03
CA ARG A 194 -2.82 -55.50 -0.33
C ARG A 194 -1.83 -56.64 -0.09
N GLY A 195 -2.24 -57.89 -0.29
CA GLY A 195 -1.37 -59.07 -0.22
C GLY A 195 -0.34 -59.12 -1.35
N ASP A 196 -0.71 -58.73 -2.57
CA ASP A 196 0.14 -58.91 -3.77
C ASP A 196 1.15 -57.78 -3.98
N TYR A 197 0.75 -56.51 -3.88
CA TYR A 197 1.67 -55.37 -4.05
C TYR A 197 2.79 -55.31 -2.99
N ARG A 198 2.59 -55.90 -1.81
CA ARG A 198 3.62 -56.05 -0.76
C ARG A 198 4.56 -57.24 -1.01
N ARG A 199 4.14 -58.23 -1.81
CA ARG A 199 4.97 -59.37 -2.26
C ARG A 199 5.82 -59.02 -3.47
N GLU A 200 5.35 -58.10 -4.31
CA GLU A 200 5.95 -57.79 -5.62
C GLU A 200 7.10 -56.76 -5.55
N LYS A 201 7.05 -55.76 -4.66
CA LYS A 201 8.13 -54.77 -4.46
C LYS A 201 8.63 -54.65 -3.03
N GLY A 202 9.96 -54.71 -2.91
CA GLY A 202 10.67 -54.53 -1.65
C GLY A 202 10.39 -53.17 -1.00
N ARG A 203 10.43 -53.10 0.33
CA ARG A 203 10.26 -51.83 1.07
C ARG A 203 11.27 -50.76 0.63
N GLY A 204 12.50 -51.16 0.31
CA GLY A 204 13.55 -50.26 -0.18
C GLY A 204 13.17 -49.59 -1.51
N GLU A 205 12.71 -50.39 -2.48
CA GLU A 205 12.31 -49.91 -3.81
C GLU A 205 11.13 -48.93 -3.76
N ARG A 206 10.14 -49.18 -2.90
CA ARG A 206 9.01 -48.25 -2.70
C ARG A 206 9.44 -46.93 -2.04
N VAL A 207 10.48 -46.95 -1.21
CA VAL A 207 10.99 -45.74 -0.56
C VAL A 207 11.85 -44.95 -1.54
N SER A 208 12.68 -45.61 -2.35
CA SER A 208 13.49 -44.94 -3.38
C SER A 208 12.63 -44.26 -4.44
N GLU A 209 11.60 -44.92 -4.96
CA GLU A 209 10.69 -44.31 -5.95
C GLU A 209 9.98 -43.06 -5.42
N ASN A 210 9.52 -43.08 -4.16
CA ASN A 210 8.88 -41.92 -3.55
C ASN A 210 9.87 -40.77 -3.30
N LEU A 211 11.12 -41.09 -2.95
CA LEU A 211 12.19 -40.10 -2.80
C LEU A 211 12.55 -39.46 -4.15
N GLU A 212 12.65 -40.26 -5.21
CA GLU A 212 12.91 -39.75 -6.57
C GLU A 212 11.77 -38.87 -7.07
N LYS A 213 10.52 -39.30 -6.89
CA LYS A 213 9.35 -38.49 -7.20
C LYS A 213 9.33 -37.18 -6.41
N GLY A 214 9.60 -37.24 -5.10
CA GLY A 214 9.66 -36.04 -4.26
C GLY A 214 10.78 -35.07 -4.66
N LYS A 215 11.94 -35.59 -5.10
CA LYS A 215 13.02 -34.77 -5.66
C LYS A 215 12.60 -34.11 -6.97
N LYS A 216 11.96 -34.85 -7.87
CA LYS A 216 11.45 -34.34 -9.15
C LYS A 216 10.40 -33.25 -8.96
N ASP A 217 9.38 -33.50 -8.12
CA ASP A 217 8.34 -32.53 -7.81
C ASP A 217 8.91 -31.25 -7.17
N LYS A 218 9.92 -31.40 -6.29
CA LYS A 218 10.63 -30.26 -5.68
C LYS A 218 11.40 -29.44 -6.72
N GLU A 219 12.03 -30.11 -7.67
CA GLU A 219 12.78 -29.46 -8.74
C GLU A 219 11.86 -28.72 -9.71
N GLU A 220 10.79 -29.37 -10.16
CA GLU A 220 9.76 -28.74 -11.00
C GLU A 220 9.17 -27.50 -10.31
N ALA A 221 8.84 -27.61 -9.01
CA ALA A 221 8.36 -26.47 -8.22
C ALA A 221 9.40 -25.34 -8.08
N ARG A 222 10.70 -25.67 -8.06
CA ARG A 222 11.80 -24.69 -8.02
C ARG A 222 11.92 -23.96 -9.36
N VAL A 223 11.92 -24.69 -10.48
CA VAL A 223 11.97 -24.13 -11.83
C VAL A 223 10.79 -23.19 -12.06
N LEU A 224 9.57 -23.64 -11.74
CA LEU A 224 8.36 -22.81 -11.86
C LEU A 224 8.39 -21.53 -10.99
N ARG A 225 9.07 -21.55 -9.84
CA ARG A 225 9.25 -20.34 -9.02
C ARG A 225 10.25 -19.38 -9.65
N LYS A 226 11.38 -19.90 -10.13
CA LYS A 226 12.41 -19.10 -10.82
C LYS A 226 11.86 -18.46 -12.09
N GLU A 227 11.06 -19.17 -12.87
CA GLU A 227 10.43 -18.62 -14.08
C GLU A 227 9.44 -17.48 -13.73
N LYS A 228 8.64 -17.64 -12.67
CA LYS A 228 7.76 -16.58 -12.17
C LYS A 228 8.53 -15.36 -11.65
N GLU A 229 9.68 -15.58 -11.04
CA GLU A 229 10.54 -14.52 -10.58
C GLU A 229 11.16 -13.77 -11.76
N LEU A 230 11.70 -14.49 -12.75
CA LEU A 230 12.24 -13.91 -13.96
C LEU A 230 11.21 -13.08 -14.74
N THR A 231 9.97 -13.55 -14.84
CA THR A 231 8.89 -12.80 -15.49
C THR A 231 8.53 -11.52 -14.73
N LYS A 232 8.62 -11.51 -13.40
CA LYS A 232 8.47 -10.28 -12.61
C LYS A 232 9.63 -9.32 -12.82
N SER A 233 10.87 -9.80 -12.75
CA SER A 233 12.08 -8.99 -12.98
C SER A 233 12.05 -8.35 -14.36
N LYS A 234 11.69 -9.09 -15.42
CA LYS A 234 11.52 -8.55 -16.76
C LYS A 234 10.48 -7.42 -16.81
N ARG A 235 9.31 -7.64 -16.19
CA ARG A 235 8.23 -6.64 -16.17
C ARG A 235 8.66 -5.35 -15.49
N VAL A 236 9.29 -5.43 -14.32
CA VAL A 236 9.72 -4.21 -13.62
C VAL A 236 10.85 -3.51 -14.37
N PHE A 237 11.79 -4.25 -14.97
CA PHE A 237 12.83 -3.68 -15.80
C PHE A 237 12.26 -2.94 -17.02
N GLU A 238 11.33 -3.56 -17.72
CA GLU A 238 10.61 -2.95 -18.85
C GLU A 238 9.86 -1.69 -18.40
N LYS A 239 9.13 -1.75 -17.28
CA LYS A 239 8.38 -0.60 -16.74
C LYS A 239 9.30 0.55 -16.32
N TYR A 240 10.41 0.25 -15.65
CA TYR A 240 11.42 1.23 -15.23
C TYR A 240 12.09 1.92 -16.42
N THR A 241 12.36 1.16 -17.48
CA THR A 241 12.99 1.70 -18.69
C THR A 241 12.01 2.57 -19.49
N SER A 242 10.78 2.09 -19.68
CA SER A 242 9.79 2.68 -20.59
C SER A 242 8.94 3.81 -19.99
N ASP A 243 8.68 3.81 -18.68
CA ASP A 243 7.79 4.77 -18.01
C ASP A 243 8.58 5.75 -17.12
N PRO A 244 8.79 7.00 -17.56
CA PRO A 244 9.52 8.01 -16.79
C PRO A 244 8.86 8.35 -15.45
N ASN A 245 7.53 8.26 -15.35
CA ASN A 245 6.81 8.56 -14.11
C ASN A 245 7.02 7.44 -13.09
N TYR A 246 6.97 6.18 -13.53
CA TYR A 246 7.30 5.04 -12.66
C TYR A 246 8.75 5.11 -12.18
N ARG A 247 9.70 5.35 -13.10
CA ARG A 247 11.11 5.52 -12.73
C ARG A 247 11.31 6.62 -11.70
N PHE A 248 10.71 7.80 -11.92
CA PHE A 248 10.83 8.92 -10.98
C PHE A 248 10.26 8.60 -9.60
N LEU A 249 9.10 7.93 -9.53
CA LEU A 249 8.52 7.49 -8.25
C LEU A 249 9.39 6.45 -7.55
N HIS A 250 9.87 5.46 -8.31
CA HIS A 250 10.74 4.39 -7.81
C HIS A 250 12.04 4.97 -7.21
N ASP A 251 12.73 5.83 -7.96
CA ASP A 251 13.94 6.51 -7.52
C ASP A 251 13.69 7.33 -6.26
N LYS A 252 12.58 8.10 -6.21
CA LYS A 252 12.25 8.92 -5.03
C LYS A 252 11.94 8.08 -3.79
N ILE A 253 11.27 6.95 -3.95
CA ILE A 253 11.04 6.02 -2.84
C ILE A 253 12.36 5.42 -2.36
N ALA A 254 13.24 5.01 -3.28
CA ALA A 254 14.56 4.49 -2.94
C ALA A 254 15.42 5.52 -2.18
N GLU A 255 15.41 6.78 -2.65
CA GLU A 255 16.09 7.90 -2.01
C GLU A 255 15.58 8.15 -0.60
N VAL A 256 14.25 8.12 -0.37
CA VAL A 256 13.65 8.25 0.98
C VAL A 256 14.19 7.17 1.93
N PHE A 257 14.24 5.92 1.50
CA PHE A 257 14.82 4.85 2.32
C PHE A 257 16.32 5.07 2.58
N ALA A 258 17.11 5.38 1.55
CA ALA A 258 18.55 5.58 1.67
C ALA A 258 18.90 6.71 2.67
N VAL A 259 18.23 7.87 2.55
CA VAL A 259 18.44 9.02 3.43
C VAL A 259 18.08 8.68 4.88
N LEU A 260 16.95 8.02 5.11
CA LEU A 260 16.50 7.67 6.45
C LEU A 260 17.37 6.59 7.09
N LEU A 261 17.79 5.57 6.33
CA LEU A 261 18.68 4.52 6.84
C LEU A 261 20.05 5.08 7.24
N LYS A 262 20.61 6.00 6.44
CA LYS A 262 21.85 6.72 6.80
C LYS A 262 21.68 7.48 8.12
N SER A 263 20.62 8.28 8.22
CA SER A 263 20.30 9.01 9.46
C SER A 263 20.08 8.09 10.65
N ASP A 264 19.46 6.93 10.46
CA ASP A 264 19.20 5.95 11.50
C ASP A 264 20.50 5.32 12.02
N VAL A 265 21.46 5.01 11.14
CA VAL A 265 22.80 4.52 11.52
C VAL A 265 23.56 5.59 12.32
N GLU A 266 23.51 6.86 11.90
CA GLU A 266 24.16 7.96 12.63
C GLU A 266 23.58 8.13 14.04
N LYS A 267 22.24 8.07 14.18
CA LYS A 267 21.56 8.16 15.49
C LYS A 267 21.87 6.95 16.36
N LEU A 268 21.93 5.76 15.78
CA LEU A 268 22.33 4.54 16.48
C LEU A 268 23.74 4.67 17.06
N ASN A 269 24.70 5.16 16.26
CA ASN A 269 26.08 5.37 16.69
C ASN A 269 26.20 6.42 17.82
N LYS A 270 25.27 7.39 17.88
CA LYS A 270 25.19 8.40 18.94
C LYS A 270 24.41 7.92 20.19
N GLY A 271 23.85 6.72 20.17
CA GLY A 271 22.99 6.21 21.25
C GLY A 271 21.58 6.84 21.29
N GLU A 272 21.18 7.58 20.26
CA GLU A 272 19.88 8.26 20.15
C GLU A 272 18.77 7.30 19.68
N ILE A 273 18.62 6.16 20.35
CA ILE A 273 17.75 5.05 19.93
C ILE A 273 16.29 5.50 19.73
N GLY A 274 15.80 6.41 20.58
CA GLY A 274 14.43 6.94 20.50
C GLY A 274 14.12 7.80 19.27
N LYS A 275 15.14 8.19 18.49
CA LYS A 275 14.98 9.01 17.27
C LYS A 275 15.18 8.21 15.97
N ILE A 276 15.44 6.91 16.07
CA ILE A 276 15.57 6.02 14.92
C ILE A 276 14.20 5.92 14.24
N SER A 277 14.19 6.13 12.93
CA SER A 277 13.00 6.07 12.11
C SER A 277 12.50 4.62 11.96
N LEU A 278 11.24 4.47 11.58
CA LEU A 278 10.69 3.17 11.21
C LEU A 278 11.11 2.71 9.80
N ALA A 279 11.93 3.48 9.08
CA ALA A 279 12.41 3.09 7.75
C ALA A 279 13.24 1.80 7.84
N SER A 280 14.13 1.68 8.83
CA SER A 280 14.90 0.45 9.10
C SER A 280 14.03 -0.80 9.27
N LYS A 281 12.88 -0.68 9.94
CA LYS A 281 11.91 -1.77 10.13
C LYS A 281 11.23 -2.21 8.84
N TRP A 282 10.98 -1.27 7.93
CA TRP A 282 10.17 -1.48 6.73
C TRP A 282 10.99 -1.53 5.43
N CYS A 283 12.28 -1.24 5.51
CA CYS A 283 13.21 -1.41 4.40
C CYS A 283 13.09 -2.85 3.90
N PRO A 284 12.87 -3.06 2.60
CA PRO A 284 12.77 -4.41 2.07
C PRO A 284 14.10 -5.12 2.24
N SER A 285 14.05 -6.42 2.53
CA SER A 285 15.23 -7.28 2.42
C SER A 285 15.44 -7.67 0.96
N VAL A 286 16.70 -7.90 0.58
CA VAL A 286 17.05 -8.51 -0.70
C VAL A 286 16.27 -9.81 -0.87
N ASP A 287 15.74 -10.05 -2.07
CA ASP A 287 14.93 -11.23 -2.40
C ASP A 287 13.60 -11.34 -1.63
N SER A 288 13.18 -10.29 -0.93
CA SER A 288 11.83 -10.24 -0.36
C SER A 288 10.76 -10.18 -1.46
N SER A 289 9.49 -10.46 -1.11
CA SER A 289 8.41 -10.42 -2.11
C SER A 289 8.23 -9.06 -2.76
N TYR A 290 8.55 -7.96 -2.07
CA TYR A 290 8.54 -6.62 -2.67
C TYR A 290 9.72 -6.49 -3.60
N ASP A 291 10.93 -6.78 -3.12
CA ASP A 291 12.15 -6.64 -3.92
C ASP A 291 12.14 -7.50 -5.20
N LYS A 292 11.70 -8.75 -5.13
CA LYS A 292 11.52 -9.60 -6.32
C LYS A 292 10.51 -9.06 -7.33
N ALA A 293 9.59 -8.20 -6.89
CA ALA A 293 8.62 -7.57 -7.77
C ALA A 293 9.09 -6.19 -8.25
N THR A 294 9.83 -5.43 -7.44
CA THR A 294 10.12 -4.01 -7.68
C THR A 294 11.59 -3.70 -7.92
N LEU A 295 12.52 -4.62 -7.64
CA LEU A 295 13.98 -4.44 -7.65
C LEU A 295 14.43 -3.16 -6.91
N ILE A 296 13.77 -2.86 -5.80
CA ILE A 296 13.96 -1.58 -5.11
C ILE A 296 15.23 -1.60 -4.25
N CYS A 297 15.69 -2.76 -3.78
CA CYS A 297 16.90 -2.87 -2.98
C CYS A 297 18.15 -2.44 -3.76
N GLU A 298 18.20 -2.75 -5.06
CA GLU A 298 19.29 -2.34 -5.96
C GLU A 298 19.40 -0.82 -6.00
N THR A 299 18.30 -0.12 -6.26
CA THR A 299 18.27 1.34 -6.32
C THR A 299 18.50 1.98 -4.95
N ILE A 300 18.00 1.41 -3.85
CA ILE A 300 18.32 1.89 -2.49
C ILE A 300 19.84 1.81 -2.23
N GLN A 301 20.48 0.72 -2.65
CA GLN A 301 21.92 0.56 -2.53
C GLN A 301 22.68 1.59 -3.37
N GLU A 302 22.25 1.85 -4.61
CA GLU A 302 22.84 2.88 -5.47
C GLU A 302 22.79 4.27 -4.81
N PHE A 303 21.62 4.69 -4.31
CA PHE A 303 21.49 5.97 -3.60
C PHE A 303 22.34 6.03 -2.33
N SER A 304 22.39 4.94 -1.56
CA SER A 304 23.21 4.85 -0.35
C SER A 304 24.70 5.01 -0.68
N PHE A 305 25.18 4.37 -1.74
CA PHE A 305 26.56 4.47 -2.18
C PHE A 305 26.89 5.87 -2.74
N LEU A 306 26.00 6.45 -3.53
CA LEU A 306 26.16 7.82 -4.05
C LEU A 306 26.26 8.85 -2.92
N GLU A 307 25.47 8.69 -1.86
CA GLU A 307 25.54 9.54 -0.66
C GLU A 307 26.88 9.42 0.08
N ILE A 308 27.45 8.20 0.14
CA ILE A 308 28.78 7.98 0.71
C ILE A 308 29.85 8.65 -0.17
N LEU A 309 29.77 8.50 -1.49
CA LEU A 309 30.70 9.14 -2.43
C LEU A 309 30.67 10.67 -2.33
N LYS A 310 29.49 11.28 -2.19
CA LYS A 310 29.37 12.73 -1.96
C LYS A 310 30.09 13.13 -0.67
N SER A 311 29.81 12.42 0.42
CA SER A 311 30.44 12.72 1.72
C SER A 311 31.95 12.59 1.71
N MET A 312 32.54 11.77 0.83
CA MET A 312 34.00 11.64 0.70
C MET A 312 34.65 12.75 -0.14
N LYS A 313 33.88 13.45 -0.99
CA LYS A 313 34.39 14.58 -1.79
C LYS A 313 34.39 15.91 -1.04
N ASP A 314 33.68 15.96 0.09
CA ASP A 314 33.60 17.13 0.96
C ASP A 314 34.72 17.16 2.02
N TRP A 315 35.70 16.22 1.94
CA TRP A 315 36.95 16.17 2.72
C TRP A 315 38.14 16.54 1.85
#